data_AF-A0A4P6WNQ6-F1
#
_entry.id   AF-A0A4P6WNQ6-F1
#
_cell.length_a   1.000
_cell.length_b   1.000
_cell.length_c   1.000
_cell.angle_alpha   90.00
_cell.angle_beta   90.00
_cell.angle_gamma   90.00
#
_symmetry.space_group_name_H-M   'P 1'
#
loop_
_entity.id
_entity.type
_entity.pdbx_description
1 polymer ?
#
loop_
_entity_poly.entity_id
_entity_poly.type
_entity_poly.pdbx_seq_one_letter_code
_entity_poly.pdbx_strand_id
1 'polypeptide(L)' 'MTFYHYLAIYVVGVVIMFALLIRGDKIHDIEFDLRDTLITSLLWLFYVVAISCVIIYVSFTQKKPPN' A
#
# COMPACT_ATOMS: atom_id res chain seq x y z
N MET A 1 -10.48 -11.17 14.46
CA MET A 1 -10.14 -10.12 13.47
C MET A 1 -10.28 -10.71 12.07
N THR A 2 -11.37 -10.40 11.36
CA THR A 2 -11.66 -10.89 10.01
C THR A 2 -10.81 -10.17 8.96
N PHE A 3 -10.52 -10.83 7.83
CA PHE A 3 -9.74 -10.26 6.72
C PHE A 3 -10.20 -8.85 6.29
N TYR A 4 -11.51 -8.64 6.27
CA TYR A 4 -12.13 -7.34 5.96
C TYR A 4 -11.75 -6.21 6.93
N HIS A 5 -11.46 -6.53 8.18
CA HIS A 5 -11.02 -5.55 9.17
C HIS A 5 -9.60 -5.05 8.87
N TYR A 6 -8.69 -5.97 8.52
CA TYR A 6 -7.33 -5.61 8.11
C TYR A 6 -7.34 -4.83 6.79
N LEU A 7 -8.20 -5.21 5.85
CA LEU A 7 -8.38 -4.50 4.59
C LEU A 7 -8.89 -3.06 4.82
N ALA A 8 -9.88 -2.88 5.71
CA ALA A 8 -10.40 -1.57 6.04
C ALA A 8 -9.35 -0.67 6.69
N ILE A 9 -8.58 -1.20 7.65
CA ILE A 9 -7.47 -0.46 8.29
C ILE A 9 -6.42 -0.07 7.26
N TYR A 10 -6.09 -0.98 6.35
CA TYR A 10 -5.14 -0.72 5.27
C TYR A 10 -5.62 0.43 4.37
N VAL A 11 -6.85 0.36 3.87
CA VAL A 11 -7.43 1.43 3.02
C VAL A 11 -7.47 2.77 3.76
N VAL A 12 -7.88 2.77 5.03
CA VAL A 12 -7.93 4.01 5.84
C VAL A 12 -6.55 4.60 6.05
N GLY A 13 -5.54 3.77 6.37
CA GLY A 13 -4.15 4.24 6.53
C GLY A 13 -3.61 4.87 5.26
N VAL A 14 -3.96 4.31 4.10
CA VAL A 14 -3.56 4.84 2.79
C VAL A 14 -4.22 6.18 2.51
N VAL A 15 -5.52 6.31 2.73
CA VAL A 15 -6.26 7.56 2.54
C VAL A 15 -5.72 8.66 3.45
N ILE A 16 -5.40 8.34 4.71
CA ILE A 16 -4.83 9.30 5.67
C ILE A 16 -3.43 9.74 5.23
N MET A 17 -2.55 8.81 4.83
CA MET A 17 -1.22 9.15 4.32
C MET A 17 -1.33 10.12 3.15
N PHE A 18 -2.22 9.85 2.20
CA PHE A 18 -2.40 10.66 1.02
C PHE A 18 -2.96 12.06 1.34
N ALA A 19 -3.93 12.12 2.25
CA ALA A 19 -4.50 13.39 2.72
C ALA A 19 -3.46 14.25 3.44
N LEU A 20 -2.59 13.65 4.26
CA LEU A 20 -1.47 14.34 4.92
C LEU A 20 -0.44 14.84 3.91
N LEU A 21 -0.18 14.07 2.85
CA LEU A 21 0.76 14.43 1.79
C LEU A 21 0.29 15.65 1.00
N ILE A 22 -0.99 15.66 0.59
CA ILE A 22 -1.63 16.82 -0.08
C ILE A 22 -1.66 18.04 0.85
N ARG A 23 -1.91 17.84 2.15
CA ARG A 23 -1.92 18.95 3.12
C ARG A 23 -0.53 19.50 3.41
N GLY A 24 0.48 18.65 3.49
CA GLY A 24 1.87 19.03 3.73
C GLY A 24 2.41 19.90 2.61
N ASP A 25 2.15 19.49 1.37
CA ASP A 25 2.47 20.23 0.14
C ASP A 25 1.81 21.61 0.08
N LYS A 26 0.55 21.73 0.49
CA LYS A 26 -0.16 23.02 0.46
C LYS A 26 0.31 24.02 1.52
N ILE A 27 0.93 23.55 2.61
CA ILE A 27 1.29 24.39 3.78
C ILE A 27 2.74 24.81 3.73
N HIS A 28 3.63 23.93 3.28
CA HIS A 28 5.01 24.28 3.03
C HIS A 28 5.17 24.34 1.52
N ASP A 29 5.48 25.52 0.98
CA ASP A 29 5.84 25.84 -0.42
C ASP A 29 7.15 25.12 -0.82
N ILE A 30 7.22 23.83 -0.49
CA ILE A 30 8.27 22.89 -0.84
C ILE A 30 7.98 22.61 -2.30
N GLU A 31 8.99 22.80 -3.13
CA GLU A 31 9.06 22.38 -4.52
C GLU A 31 9.05 20.85 -4.58
N PHE A 32 7.99 20.25 -4.03
CA PHE A 32 7.76 18.84 -3.92
C PHE A 32 7.07 18.46 -5.22
N ASP A 33 7.75 17.68 -6.05
CA ASP A 33 7.14 17.19 -7.28
C ASP A 33 6.03 16.21 -6.88
N LEU A 34 4.85 16.78 -6.66
CA LEU A 34 3.63 16.12 -6.21
C LEU A 34 3.34 14.93 -7.11
N ARG A 35 3.69 15.04 -8.39
CA ARG A 35 3.57 13.97 -9.39
C ARG A 35 4.48 12.79 -9.09
N ASP A 36 5.76 13.02 -8.81
CA ASP A 36 6.70 11.93 -8.48
C ASP A 36 6.36 11.28 -7.13
N THR A 37 5.91 12.06 -6.15
CA THR A 37 5.50 11.47 -4.87
C THR A 37 4.19 10.69 -4.99
N LEU A 38 3.25 11.16 -5.81
CA LEU A 38 2.01 10.46 -6.10
C LEU A 38 2.29 9.14 -6.82
N ILE A 39 3.17 9.15 -7.83
CA ILE A 39 3.62 7.96 -8.55
C ILE A 39 4.29 6.98 -7.58
N THR A 40 5.21 7.46 -6.74
CA THR A 40 5.95 6.62 -5.78
C THR A 40 5.01 6.02 -4.73
N SER A 41 4.04 6.80 -4.23
CA SER A 41 3.02 6.33 -3.29
C SER A 41 2.11 5.26 -3.90
N LEU A 42 1.68 5.45 -5.16
CA LEU A 42 0.91 4.46 -5.91
C LEU A 42 1.70 3.18 -6.19
N LEU A 43 2.98 3.32 -6.56
CA LEU A 43 3.88 2.17 -6.73
C LEU A 43 4.00 1.38 -5.43
N TRP A 44 4.10 2.08 -4.30
CA TRP A 44 4.23 1.46 -2.99
C TRP A 44 2.98 0.65 -2.61
N LEU A 45 1.79 1.19 -2.90
CA LEU A 45 0.52 0.47 -2.75
C LEU A 45 0.47 -0.80 -3.60
N PHE A 46 0.90 -0.70 -4.86
CA PHE A 46 0.99 -1.84 -5.76
C PHE A 46 1.95 -2.91 -5.22
N TYR A 47 3.12 -2.50 -4.71
CA TYR A 47 4.10 -3.41 -4.11
C TYR A 47 3.56 -4.15 -2.89
N VAL A 48 2.83 -3.48 -1.99
CA VAL A 48 2.27 -4.14 -0.79
C VAL A 48 1.24 -5.21 -1.18
N VAL A 49 0.38 -4.92 -2.17
CA VAL A 49 -0.59 -5.90 -2.68
C VAL A 49 0.13 -7.06 -3.37
N ALA A 50 1.11 -6.77 -4.24
CA ALA A 50 1.88 -7.77 -4.95
C ALA A 50 2.64 -8.71 -4.00
N ILE A 51 3.33 -8.16 -3.00
CA ILE A 51 4.04 -8.93 -1.97
C ILE A 51 3.06 -9.82 -1.19
N SER A 52 1.91 -9.28 -0.80
CA SER A 52 0.87 -10.05 -0.09
C SER A 52 0.36 -11.22 -0.95
N CYS A 53 0.10 -10.99 -2.25
CA CYS A 53 -0.28 -12.05 -3.19
C CYS A 53 0.81 -13.11 -3.34
N VAL A 54 2.08 -12.72 -3.42
CA VAL A 54 3.23 -13.66 -3.49
C VAL A 54 3.32 -14.50 -2.22
N ILE A 55 3.20 -13.89 -1.04
CA ILE A 55 3.23 -14.61 0.25
C ILE A 55 2.09 -15.64 0.32
N ILE A 56 0.88 -15.25 -0.09
CA ILE A 56 -0.27 -16.17 -0.15
C ILE A 56 0.00 -17.31 -1.13
N TYR A 57 0.44 -16.99 -2.34
CA TYR A 57 0.77 -17.97 -3.37
C TYR A 57 1.83 -18.98 -2.91
N VAL A 58 2.92 -18.50 -2.32
CA VAL A 58 4.01 -19.32 -1.75
C VAL A 58 3.48 -20.20 -0.62
N SER A 59 2.63 -19.65 0.25
CA SER A 59 2.00 -20.42 1.35
C SER A 59 1.10 -21.53 0.82
N PHE A 60 0.41 -21.33 -0.31
CA PHE A 60 -0.39 -22.37 -0.96
C PHE A 60 0.47 -23.41 -1.69
N THR A 61 1.56 -23.00 -2.34
CA THR A 61 2.47 -23.94 -3.03
C THR A 61 3.26 -24.79 -2.04
N GLN A 62 3.71 -24.23 -0.91
CA GLN A 62 4.40 -24.97 0.15
C GLN A 62 3.49 -25.96 0.90
N LYS A 63 2.16 -25.75 0.88
CA LYS A 63 1.18 -26.70 1.44
C LYS A 63 0.86 -27.87 0.50
N LYS A 64 1.29 -27.82 -0.75
CA LYS A 64 1.14 -28.93 -1.69
C LYS A 64 2.31 -29.89 -1.47
N PRO A 65 2.10 -31.11 -0.95
CA PRO A 65 3.19 -32.07 -0.85
C PRO A 65 3.77 -32.31 -2.25
N PRO A 66 5.11 -32.40 -2.40
CA PRO A 66 5.72 -32.82 -3.64
C PRO A 66 5.16 -34.21 -3.96
N ASN A 67 4.46 -34.30 -5.10
CA ASN A 67 3.96 -35.57 -5.65
C ASN A 67 5.11 -36.34 -6.29
#